data_AF-A0A969U5H6-F1
#
_entry.id   AF-A0A969U5H6-F1
#
_cell.length_a   1.000
_cell.length_b   1.000
_cell.length_c   1.000
_cell.angle_alpha   90.00
_cell.angle_beta   90.00
_cell.angle_gamma   90.00
#
_symmetry.space_group_name_H-M   'P 1'
#
loop_
_entity.id
_entity.type
_entity.pdbx_description
1 polymer ?
#
loop_
_entity_poly.entity_id
_entity_poly.type
_entity_poly.pdbx_seq_one_letter_code
_entity_poly.pdbx_strand_id
1 'polypeptide(L)' 'MRLILCGFGVVGQSLAKLLESRSEDLYARFGLKPRIVGVFDTKGSAVESA' A
#
# COMPACT_ATOMS: atom_id res chain seq x y z
N MET A 1 7.13 -6.22 4.78
CA MET A 1 7.09 -4.85 5.36
C MET A 1 5.65 -4.38 5.41
N ARG A 2 5.20 -3.75 6.51
CA ARG A 2 3.81 -3.26 6.67
C ARG A 2 3.76 -1.76 6.42
N LEU A 3 2.82 -1.30 5.60
CA LEU A 3 2.64 0.10 5.22
C LEU A 3 1.29 0.61 5.73
N ILE A 4 1.30 1.81 6.29
CA ILE A 4 0.09 2.59 6.59
C ILE A 4 0.12 3.83 5.70
N LEU A 5 -0.97 4.08 4.96
CA LEU A 5 -1.09 5.25 4.11
C LEU A 5 -1.86 6.37 4.82
N CYS A 6 -1.25 7.55 4.90
CA CYS A 6 -1.89 8.80 5.31
C CYS A 6 -2.32 9.56 4.04
N GLY A 7 -3.58 9.43 3.68
CA GLY A 7 -4.19 9.94 2.46
C GLY A 7 -4.41 8.85 1.40
N PHE A 8 -5.62 8.79 0.85
CA PHE A 8 -6.00 7.84 -0.22
C PHE A 8 -6.73 8.47 -1.40
N GLY A 9 -6.27 9.67 -1.78
CA GLY A 9 -6.64 10.30 -3.06
C GLY A 9 -5.97 9.61 -4.25
N VAL A 10 -5.90 10.32 -5.38
CA VAL A 10 -5.37 9.79 -6.64
C VAL A 10 -3.96 9.19 -6.50
N VAL A 11 -3.07 9.84 -5.74
CA VAL A 11 -1.69 9.37 -5.55
C VAL A 11 -1.65 8.08 -4.72
N GLY A 12 -2.37 8.02 -3.60
CA GLY A 12 -2.42 6.84 -2.74
C GLY A 12 -2.99 5.62 -3.46
N GLN A 13 -4.03 5.83 -4.28
CA GLN A 13 -4.62 4.77 -5.11
C GLN A 13 -3.67 4.27 -6.19
N SER A 14 -2.97 5.17 -6.89
CA SER A 14 -1.97 4.80 -7.89
C SER A 14 -0.79 4.06 -7.27
N LEU A 15 -0.34 4.48 -6.09
CA LEU A 15 0.70 3.78 -5.34
C LEU A 15 0.25 2.36 -4.98
N ALA A 16 -0.96 2.18 -4.45
CA ALA A 16 -1.48 0.86 -4.11
C ALA A 16 -1.52 -0.09 -5.32
N LYS A 17 -2.02 0.41 -6.46
CA LYS A 17 -2.04 -0.34 -7.74
C LYS A 17 -0.64 -0.69 -8.23
N LEU A 18 0.33 0.22 -8.08
CA LEU A 18 1.71 -0.03 -8.47
C LEU A 18 2.37 -1.11 -7.60
N LEU A 19 2.15 -1.05 -6.29
CA LEU A 19 2.68 -2.05 -5.35
C LEU A 19 2.10 -3.45 -5.63
N GLU A 20 0.83 -3.55 -6.01
CA GLU A 20 0.20 -4.81 -6.41
C GLU A 20 0.77 -5.34 -7.73
N SER A 21 0.71 -4.52 -8.79
CA SER A 21 1.14 -4.89 -10.16
C SER A 21 2.63 -5.17 -10.30
N ARG A 22 3.48 -4.59 -9.44
CA ARG A 22 4.94 -4.74 -9.48
C ARG A 22 5.49 -5.51 -8.27
N SER A 23 4.64 -6.21 -7.53
CA SER A 23 5.02 -6.95 -6.32
C SER A 23 6.15 -7.96 -6.56
N GLU A 24 6.10 -8.69 -7.67
CA GLU A 24 7.14 -9.67 -8.06
C GLU A 24 8.48 -8.99 -8.40
N ASP A 25 8.44 -7.90 -9.18
CA ASP A 25 9.64 -7.12 -9.55
C ASP A 25 10.29 -6.48 -8.32
N LEU A 26 9.47 -5.96 -7.40
CA LEU A 26 9.94 -5.41 -6.12
C LEU A 26 10.63 -6.47 -5.26
N TYR A 27 10.08 -7.68 -5.23
CA TYR A 27 10.68 -8.78 -4.50
C TYR A 27 11.98 -9.26 -5.16
N ALA A 28 11.98 -9.45 -6.47
CA ALA A 28 13.15 -9.92 -7.21
C ALA A 28 14.33 -8.94 -7.17
N ARG A 29 14.08 -7.64 -7.26
CA ARG A 29 15.13 -6.62 -7.34
C ARG A 29 15.58 -6.09 -5.99
N PHE A 30 14.68 -6.05 -5.01
CA PHE A 30 14.93 -5.37 -3.73
C PHE A 30 14.65 -6.25 -2.51
N GLY A 31 14.17 -7.49 -2.69
CA GLY A 31 13.75 -8.36 -1.59
C GLY A 31 12.53 -7.84 -0.83
N LEU A 32 11.81 -6.88 -1.41
CA LEU A 32 10.71 -6.18 -0.74
C LEU A 32 9.37 -6.81 -1.10
N LYS A 33 8.61 -7.21 -0.08
CA LYS A 33 7.18 -7.53 -0.18
C LYS A 33 6.38 -6.59 0.72
N PRO A 34 6.13 -5.34 0.27
CA PRO A 34 5.32 -4.40 1.02
C PRO A 34 3.85 -4.83 1.02
N ARG A 35 3.18 -4.65 2.16
CA ARG A 35 1.73 -4.87 2.32
C ARG A 35 1.11 -3.65 2.95
N ILE A 36 0.09 -3.08 2.32
CA ILE A 36 -0.71 -2.01 2.92
C ILE A 36 -1.65 -2.66 3.94
N VAL A 37 -1.50 -2.29 5.21
CA VAL A 37 -2.26 -2.86 6.33
C VAL A 37 -3.26 -1.86 6.91
N GLY A 38 -3.17 -0.60 6.50
CA GLY A 38 -4.09 0.44 6.91
C GLY A 38 -3.99 1.66 6.02
N VAL A 39 -5.11 2.36 5.89
CA VAL A 39 -5.25 3.58 5.12
C VAL A 39 -6.17 4.51 5.90
N PHE A 40 -5.82 5.78 6.00
CA PHE A 40 -6.72 6.79 6.54
C PHE A 40 -6.66 8.06 5.71
N ASP A 41 -7.77 8.78 5.61
CA ASP A 41 -7.87 10.08 4.96
C ASP A 41 -8.81 11.00 5.77
N THR A 42 -9.12 12.17 5.20
CA THR A 42 -10.02 13.13 5.87
C THR A 42 -11.46 12.62 6.05
N LYS A 43 -11.83 11.52 5.40
CA LYS A 43 -13.18 10.93 5.44
C LYS A 43 -13.27 9.67 6.30
N GLY A 44 -12.15 9.11 6.73
CA GLY A 44 -12.15 7.96 7.64
C GLY A 44 -10.91 7.10 7.53
N SER A 45 -11.03 5.84 7.92
CA SER A 45 -9.94 4.86 7.85
C SER A 45 -10.44 3.47 7.56
N ALA A 46 -9.59 2.67 6.92
CA ALA A 46 -9.75 1.25 6.70
C ALA A 46 -8.48 0.54 7.19
N VAL A 47 -8.66 -0.51 7.98
CA VAL A 47 -7.54 -1.28 8.54
C VAL A 47 -7.79 -2.75 8.24
N GLU A 48 -6.75 -3.43 7.81
CA GLU A 48 -6.78 -4.87 7.64
C GLU A 48 -6.81 -5.53 9.02
N SER A 49 -7.92 -6.22 9.33
CA SER A 49 -8.04 -7.03 10.54
C SER A 49 -7.24 -8.32 10.39
N ALA A 50 -6.59 -8.74 11.48
CA ALA A 50 -5.59 -9.83 11.51
C ALA A 50 -6.11 -11.18 11.01
#